data_AF-A0A951KE15-F1
#
_entry.id   AF-A0A951KE15-F1
#
_cell.length_a   1.000
_cell.length_b   1.000
_cell.length_c   1.000
_cell.angle_alpha   90.00
_cell.angle_beta   90.00
_cell.angle_gamma   90.00
#
_symmetry.space_group_name_H-M   'P 1'
#
loop_
_entity.id
_entity.type
_entity.pdbx_description
1 polymer ?
#
loop_
_entity_poly.entity_id
_entity_poly.type
_entity_poly.pdbx_seq_one_letter_code
_entity_poly.pdbx_strand_id
1 'polypeptide(L)'
;FAHSDADLSDETKRFALSPTDIALLNPNTKTCPIFRSAQDAELTKSIYRRVPILVNESKGEAGNAWGISFRQGLFNMTSDSGLFRSAEELEARGLKLEGNVWRDEENESAAFLPLYEAKMLHHFDHRWATYDEAGDTRDVTLAEKQNADFVVTPRYWVEKSNVEERLKDKSDKEWLLGFRDICRNNDERTVIASILPSVGVGNNAPLMFFDKEPRQVACLVANLSSFALDWVARFKVGGVHLNFFIAQQLPVLPPSTYASSAAWTDGATLGEWISSRVVELCFTAHDLTAFARDCGFDGEPFGWDAERRFEVRCELDAAFFALYGLSMDEAAYVLDTFPIVKRKDEAKFGSYRTKTRILELMAAMQSSSAAKNV
;
A
#
# COMPACT_ATOMS: atom_id res chain seq x y z
N PHE A 1 6.69 15.43 -21.23
CA PHE A 1 7.45 15.25 -22.49
C PHE A 1 7.20 16.45 -23.38
N ALA A 2 8.19 16.89 -24.14
CA ALA A 2 7.94 17.82 -25.23
C ALA A 2 7.14 17.06 -26.29
N HIS A 3 5.94 17.53 -26.60
CA HIS A 3 5.07 16.99 -27.63
C HIS A 3 5.09 17.86 -28.90
N SER A 4 5.72 19.04 -28.82
CA SER A 4 5.94 19.97 -29.92
C SER A 4 7.20 20.80 -29.72
N ASP A 5 7.73 21.42 -30.78
CA ASP A 5 8.88 22.33 -30.71
C ASP A 5 8.61 23.56 -29.82
N ALA A 6 7.34 23.97 -29.71
CA ALA A 6 6.94 25.06 -28.82
C ALA A 6 7.19 24.74 -27.35
N ASP A 7 7.12 23.45 -26.95
CA ASP A 7 7.40 23.03 -25.57
C ASP A 7 8.88 23.25 -25.20
N LEU A 8 9.80 23.33 -26.17
CA LEU A 8 11.21 23.66 -25.92
C LEU A 8 11.41 25.13 -25.53
N SER A 9 10.43 25.99 -25.80
CA SER A 9 10.44 27.41 -25.39
C SER A 9 9.69 27.65 -24.08
N ASP A 10 8.93 26.67 -23.58
CA ASP A 10 8.17 26.77 -22.34
C ASP A 10 9.09 26.54 -21.13
N GLU A 11 9.45 27.63 -20.45
CA GLU A 11 10.33 27.59 -19.28
C GLU A 11 9.79 26.72 -18.14
N THR A 12 8.46 26.52 -18.05
CA THR A 12 7.85 25.69 -17.00
C THR A 12 8.08 24.19 -17.22
N LYS A 13 8.34 23.78 -18.46
CA LYS A 13 8.60 22.39 -18.87
C LYS A 13 10.08 22.07 -18.99
N ARG A 14 10.94 23.09 -18.88
CA ARG A 14 12.40 22.94 -18.94
C ARG A 14 12.98 22.86 -17.54
N PHE A 15 13.81 21.86 -17.29
CA PHE A 15 14.55 21.71 -16.05
C PHE A 15 15.87 21.01 -16.32
N ALA A 16 16.82 21.22 -15.42
CA ALA A 16 18.12 20.55 -15.45
C ALA A 16 18.27 19.67 -14.22
N LEU A 17 18.80 18.46 -14.41
CA LEU A 17 19.19 17.57 -13.32
C LEU A 17 20.70 17.37 -13.39
N SER A 18 21.39 17.74 -12.32
CA SER A 18 22.81 17.46 -12.16
C SER A 18 23.03 15.96 -11.86
N PRO A 19 24.26 15.44 -12.04
CA PRO A 19 24.59 14.09 -11.58
C PRO A 19 24.30 13.87 -10.08
N THR A 20 24.48 14.90 -9.25
CA THR A 20 24.14 14.87 -7.83
C THR A 20 22.63 14.73 -7.60
N ASP A 21 21.81 15.40 -8.43
CA ASP A 21 20.36 15.25 -8.36
C ASP A 21 19.94 13.82 -8.76
N ILE A 22 20.52 13.24 -9.81
CA ILE A 22 20.24 11.86 -10.20
C ILE A 22 20.64 10.88 -9.10
N ALA A 23 21.81 11.10 -8.47
CA ALA A 23 22.26 10.29 -7.35
C ALA A 23 21.38 10.42 -6.10
N LEU A 24 20.80 11.60 -5.87
CA LEU A 24 19.83 11.84 -4.80
C LEU A 24 18.52 11.09 -5.07
N LEU A 25 18.00 11.19 -6.29
CA LEU A 25 16.70 10.65 -6.67
C LEU A 25 16.75 9.13 -6.87
N ASN A 26 17.74 8.61 -7.57
CA ASN A 26 17.88 7.20 -7.95
C ASN A 26 19.30 6.68 -7.65
N PRO A 27 19.69 6.55 -6.38
CA PRO A 27 21.05 6.17 -6.00
C PRO A 27 21.44 4.76 -6.42
N ASN A 28 20.51 3.81 -6.55
CA ASN A 28 20.83 2.43 -6.93
C ASN A 28 20.95 2.30 -8.46
N THR A 29 19.99 2.86 -9.22
CA THR A 29 19.91 2.64 -10.67
C THR A 29 20.61 3.71 -11.51
N LYS A 30 20.85 4.89 -10.94
CA LYS A 30 21.38 6.09 -11.64
C LYS A 30 20.54 6.51 -12.86
N THR A 31 19.28 6.09 -12.92
CA THR A 31 18.36 6.44 -14.00
C THR A 31 17.77 7.83 -13.77
N CYS A 32 17.40 8.52 -14.84
CA CYS A 32 16.73 9.82 -14.75
C CYS A 32 15.20 9.63 -14.55
N PRO A 33 14.57 10.24 -13.53
CA PRO A 33 13.11 10.26 -13.41
C PRO A 33 12.42 11.02 -14.55
N ILE A 34 11.14 10.73 -14.77
CA ILE A 34 10.34 11.30 -15.86
C ILE A 34 9.45 12.41 -15.29
N PHE A 35 9.99 13.63 -15.16
CA PHE A 35 9.21 14.79 -14.71
C PHE A 35 8.44 15.46 -15.85
N ARG A 36 7.34 16.14 -15.51
CA ARG A 36 6.51 16.88 -16.48
C ARG A 36 6.81 18.38 -16.48
N SER A 37 7.26 18.90 -15.35
CA SER A 37 7.58 20.32 -15.14
C SER A 37 8.81 20.51 -14.26
N ALA A 38 9.36 21.72 -14.25
CA ALA A 38 10.41 22.12 -13.32
C ALA A 38 9.93 22.06 -11.85
N GLN A 39 8.65 22.39 -11.62
CA GLN A 39 8.04 22.31 -10.29
C GLN A 39 8.04 20.86 -9.77
N ASP A 40 7.67 19.88 -10.61
CA ASP A 40 7.72 18.46 -10.23
C ASP A 40 9.13 18.03 -9.83
N ALA A 41 10.13 18.46 -10.61
CA ALA A 41 11.52 18.12 -10.36
C ALA A 41 12.03 18.74 -9.05
N GLU A 42 11.77 20.02 -8.79
CA GLU A 42 12.20 20.69 -7.56
C GLU A 42 11.49 20.15 -6.32
N LEU A 43 10.18 19.94 -6.37
CA LEU A 43 9.42 19.40 -5.25
C LEU A 43 9.80 17.94 -4.96
N THR A 44 10.04 17.13 -5.99
CA THR A 44 10.55 15.76 -5.78
C THR A 44 11.94 15.79 -5.14
N LYS A 45 12.86 16.65 -5.61
CA LYS A 45 14.17 16.82 -4.98
C LYS A 45 14.06 17.28 -3.53
N SER A 46 13.15 18.19 -3.20
CA SER A 46 12.95 18.66 -1.82
C SER A 46 12.52 17.51 -0.90
N ILE A 47 11.65 16.61 -1.36
CA ILE A 47 11.27 15.38 -0.65
C ILE A 47 12.51 14.50 -0.40
N TYR A 48 13.29 14.16 -1.44
CA TYR A 48 14.45 13.27 -1.27
C TYR A 48 15.58 13.84 -0.41
N ARG A 49 15.65 15.17 -0.24
CA ARG A 49 16.58 15.80 0.72
C ARG A 49 16.18 15.53 2.18
N ARG A 50 14.91 15.18 2.44
CA ARG A 50 14.34 15.01 3.78
C ARG A 50 14.03 13.54 4.09
N VAL A 51 13.56 12.79 3.09
CA VAL A 51 13.10 11.41 3.21
C VAL A 51 14.05 10.49 2.44
N PRO A 52 14.68 9.50 3.09
CA PRO A 52 15.56 8.56 2.41
C PRO A 52 14.77 7.60 1.51
N ILE A 53 15.47 6.91 0.62
CA ILE A 53 14.88 5.80 -0.14
C ILE A 53 14.66 4.58 0.75
N LEU A 54 13.69 3.72 0.38
CA LEU A 54 13.35 2.50 1.12
C LEU A 54 14.54 1.55 1.33
N VAL A 55 15.33 1.28 0.28
CA VAL A 55 16.55 0.45 0.34
C VAL A 55 17.66 1.07 -0.48
N ASN A 56 18.71 1.56 0.19
CA ASN A 56 19.93 2.05 -0.46
C ASN A 56 21.02 0.97 -0.46
N GLU A 57 21.20 0.30 -1.59
CA GLU A 57 22.12 -0.84 -1.73
C GLU A 57 23.58 -0.43 -1.51
N SER A 58 23.95 0.80 -1.83
CA SER A 58 25.31 1.31 -1.64
C SER A 58 25.73 1.45 -0.16
N LYS A 59 24.77 1.39 0.76
CA LYS A 59 24.99 1.53 2.22
C LYS A 59 24.89 0.20 2.98
N GLY A 60 24.74 -0.93 2.27
CA GLY A 60 24.57 -2.25 2.90
C GLY A 60 23.38 -2.27 3.88
N GLU A 61 23.55 -2.92 5.03
CA GLU A 61 22.50 -3.01 6.07
C GLU A 61 22.02 -1.64 6.57
N ALA A 62 22.92 -0.65 6.69
CA ALA A 62 22.56 0.70 7.10
C ALA A 62 21.67 1.43 6.07
N GLY A 63 21.63 0.94 4.83
CA GLY A 63 20.74 1.42 3.77
C GLY A 63 19.34 0.80 3.79
N ASN A 64 19.08 -0.16 4.67
CA ASN A 64 17.82 -0.90 4.74
C ASN A 64 17.23 -0.84 6.15
N ALA A 65 16.82 0.36 6.58
CA ALA A 65 16.36 0.62 7.94
C ALA A 65 15.16 -0.24 8.38
N TRP A 66 14.41 -0.78 7.41
CA TRP A 66 13.23 -1.63 7.61
C TRP A 66 13.54 -3.14 7.59
N GLY A 67 14.76 -3.53 7.21
CA GLY A 67 15.10 -4.94 6.98
C GLY A 67 14.31 -5.57 5.82
N ILE A 68 14.00 -4.79 4.78
CA ILE A 68 13.17 -5.26 3.67
C ILE A 68 13.89 -6.33 2.85
N SER A 69 13.16 -7.39 2.54
CA SER A 69 13.44 -8.25 1.39
C SER A 69 12.18 -8.48 0.57
N PHE A 70 12.33 -8.54 -0.75
CA PHE A 70 11.20 -8.72 -1.67
C PHE A 70 11.13 -10.15 -2.19
N ARG A 71 9.92 -10.61 -2.47
CA ARG A 71 9.66 -11.86 -3.20
C ARG A 71 8.51 -11.68 -4.18
N GLN A 72 8.64 -12.24 -5.37
CA GLN A 72 7.59 -12.15 -6.39
C GLN A 72 6.47 -13.16 -6.10
N GLY A 73 5.56 -12.80 -5.18
CA GLY A 73 4.51 -13.69 -4.68
C GLY A 73 5.08 -14.97 -4.04
N LEU A 74 4.22 -15.94 -3.80
CA LEU A 74 4.60 -17.30 -3.41
C LEU A 74 4.54 -18.27 -4.60
N PHE A 75 3.63 -18.02 -5.54
CA PHE A 75 3.38 -18.88 -6.70
C PHE A 75 3.45 -18.10 -8.00
N ASN A 76 4.15 -18.65 -8.99
CA ASN A 76 4.08 -18.18 -10.36
C ASN A 76 2.80 -18.70 -11.03
N MET A 77 1.96 -17.80 -11.54
CA MET A 77 0.65 -18.18 -12.09
C MET A 77 0.73 -19.10 -13.31
N THR A 78 1.89 -19.22 -13.96
CA THR A 78 2.13 -20.12 -15.09
C THR A 78 2.89 -21.36 -14.66
N SER A 79 4.09 -21.20 -14.09
CA SER A 79 5.01 -22.30 -13.80
C SER A 79 4.54 -23.20 -12.65
N ASP A 80 3.78 -22.66 -11.69
CA ASP A 80 3.24 -23.42 -10.56
C ASP A 80 1.78 -23.85 -10.77
N SER A 81 1.21 -23.67 -11.97
CA SER A 81 -0.21 -23.93 -12.24
C SER A 81 -0.67 -25.36 -11.92
N GLY A 82 0.23 -26.35 -11.98
CA GLY A 82 -0.04 -27.73 -11.56
C GLY A 82 -0.32 -27.92 -10.07
N LEU A 83 0.01 -26.93 -9.22
CA LEU A 83 -0.27 -26.92 -7.79
C LEU A 83 -1.66 -26.33 -7.46
N PHE A 84 -2.32 -25.71 -8.43
CA PHE A 84 -3.56 -24.99 -8.22
C PHE A 84 -4.74 -25.95 -8.31
N ARG A 85 -5.74 -25.77 -7.46
CA ARG A 85 -7.00 -26.54 -7.48
C ARG A 85 -8.19 -25.61 -7.58
N SER A 86 -9.17 -25.98 -8.39
CA SER A 86 -10.47 -25.29 -8.41
C SER A 86 -11.36 -25.76 -7.24
N ALA A 87 -12.44 -25.02 -6.97
CA ALA A 87 -13.43 -25.42 -5.98
C ALA A 87 -14.04 -26.79 -6.31
N GLU A 88 -14.39 -27.02 -7.58
CA GLU A 88 -15.00 -28.25 -8.07
C GLU A 88 -14.06 -29.45 -7.91
N GLU A 89 -12.76 -29.28 -8.14
CA GLU A 89 -11.77 -30.35 -7.95
C GLU A 89 -11.62 -30.73 -6.47
N LEU A 90 -11.72 -29.77 -5.56
CA LEU A 90 -11.61 -30.02 -4.11
C LEU A 90 -12.90 -30.64 -3.55
N GLU A 91 -14.05 -30.17 -4.02
CA GLU A 91 -15.35 -30.77 -3.67
C GLU A 91 -15.44 -32.23 -4.17
N ALA A 92 -14.99 -32.50 -5.41
CA ALA A 92 -14.95 -33.86 -5.96
C ALA A 92 -14.01 -34.81 -5.19
N ARG A 93 -13.03 -34.27 -4.46
CA ARG A 93 -12.17 -35.03 -3.54
C ARG A 93 -12.81 -35.25 -2.16
N GLY A 94 -13.99 -34.71 -1.91
CA GLY A 94 -14.73 -34.85 -0.67
C GLY A 94 -14.36 -33.83 0.41
N LEU A 95 -13.52 -32.83 0.11
CA LEU A 95 -13.16 -31.79 1.09
C LEU A 95 -14.35 -30.87 1.36
N LYS A 96 -14.36 -30.26 2.54
CA LYS A 96 -15.36 -29.27 2.96
C LYS A 96 -14.76 -27.87 3.01
N LEU A 97 -15.51 -26.90 2.52
CA LEU A 97 -15.13 -25.50 2.60
C LEU A 97 -15.56 -24.91 3.95
N GLU A 98 -14.59 -24.43 4.72
CA GLU A 98 -14.80 -23.69 5.96
C GLU A 98 -14.25 -22.27 5.81
N GLY A 99 -15.15 -21.27 5.77
CA GLY A 99 -14.79 -19.92 5.38
C GLY A 99 -14.24 -19.91 3.95
N ASN A 100 -12.93 -19.81 3.81
CA ASN A 100 -12.23 -19.85 2.51
C ASN A 100 -11.16 -20.95 2.42
N VAL A 101 -11.16 -21.88 3.37
CA VAL A 101 -10.17 -22.95 3.45
C VAL A 101 -10.87 -24.27 3.22
N TRP A 102 -10.40 -25.04 2.25
CA TRP A 102 -10.87 -26.40 2.06
C TRP A 102 -10.12 -27.32 3.01
N ARG A 103 -10.84 -28.16 3.74
CA ARG A 103 -10.30 -29.11 4.71
C ARG A 103 -10.79 -30.52 4.44
N ASP A 104 -9.93 -31.47 4.76
CA ASP A 104 -10.28 -32.88 4.85
C ASP A 104 -10.75 -33.19 6.28
N GLU A 105 -11.96 -33.72 6.43
CA GLU A 105 -12.52 -34.12 7.74
C GLU A 105 -11.73 -35.28 8.37
N GLU A 106 -11.09 -36.12 7.56
CA GLU A 106 -10.32 -37.28 8.03
C GLU A 106 -8.85 -36.95 8.29
N ASN A 107 -8.36 -35.83 7.76
CA ASN A 107 -6.97 -35.39 7.90
C ASN A 107 -6.86 -33.87 8.07
N GLU A 108 -6.86 -33.40 9.32
CA GLU A 108 -6.76 -31.98 9.67
C GLU A 108 -5.50 -31.28 9.10
N SER A 109 -4.44 -32.03 8.78
CA SER A 109 -3.21 -31.48 8.19
C SER A 109 -3.34 -31.20 6.68
N ALA A 110 -4.31 -31.82 6.01
CA ALA A 110 -4.62 -31.60 4.61
C ALA A 110 -5.62 -30.44 4.47
N ALA A 111 -5.08 -29.23 4.28
CA ALA A 111 -5.86 -28.04 4.01
C ALA A 111 -5.39 -27.34 2.73
N PHE A 112 -6.31 -26.69 2.03
CA PHE A 112 -6.01 -25.85 0.87
C PHE A 112 -6.39 -24.40 1.17
N LEU A 113 -5.41 -23.51 1.06
CA LEU A 113 -5.54 -22.08 1.29
C LEU A 113 -5.88 -21.35 -0.01
N PRO A 114 -6.63 -20.24 0.06
CA PRO A 114 -6.98 -19.45 -1.12
C PRO A 114 -5.73 -18.87 -1.78
N LEU A 115 -5.70 -18.87 -3.11
CA LEU A 115 -4.64 -18.23 -3.89
C LEU A 115 -5.06 -16.82 -4.29
N TYR A 116 -4.54 -15.83 -3.56
CA TYR A 116 -4.82 -14.42 -3.80
C TYR A 116 -4.05 -13.87 -4.99
N GLU A 117 -4.74 -13.10 -5.82
CA GLU A 117 -4.16 -12.32 -6.91
C GLU A 117 -4.15 -10.83 -6.57
N ALA A 118 -3.21 -10.07 -7.14
CA ALA A 118 -3.09 -8.63 -6.90
C ALA A 118 -4.39 -7.84 -7.09
N LYS A 119 -5.22 -8.25 -8.06
CA LYS A 119 -6.50 -7.59 -8.33
C LYS A 119 -7.50 -7.67 -7.17
N MET A 120 -7.34 -8.62 -6.25
CA MET A 120 -8.17 -8.80 -5.06
C MET A 120 -7.80 -7.85 -3.91
N LEU A 121 -6.69 -7.12 -4.03
CA LEU A 121 -6.18 -6.23 -3.00
C LEU A 121 -6.32 -4.76 -3.40
N HIS A 122 -6.61 -3.89 -2.43
CA HIS A 122 -6.50 -2.43 -2.53
C HIS A 122 -5.98 -1.84 -1.21
N HIS A 123 -5.69 -0.54 -1.16
CA HIS A 123 -5.28 0.15 0.07
C HIS A 123 -6.18 -0.20 1.26
N PHE A 124 -5.57 -0.76 2.30
CA PHE A 124 -6.23 -1.16 3.55
C PHE A 124 -7.44 -2.08 3.33
N ASP A 125 -7.42 -2.89 2.29
CA ASP A 125 -8.53 -3.75 1.92
C ASP A 125 -8.05 -4.99 1.17
N HIS A 126 -7.90 -6.09 1.91
CA HIS A 126 -7.58 -7.40 1.35
C HIS A 126 -8.76 -8.07 0.65
N ARG A 127 -9.98 -7.54 0.81
CA ARG A 127 -11.21 -8.12 0.27
C ARG A 127 -11.71 -7.33 -0.95
N TRP A 128 -10.87 -6.60 -1.68
CA TRP A 128 -11.30 -5.61 -2.68
C TRP A 128 -12.18 -6.23 -3.78
N ALA A 129 -11.73 -7.35 -4.34
CA ALA A 129 -12.44 -8.05 -5.41
C ALA A 129 -12.55 -9.54 -5.13
N THR A 130 -13.63 -10.14 -5.62
CA THR A 130 -13.95 -11.57 -5.50
C THR A 130 -14.27 -12.14 -6.88
N TYR A 131 -14.03 -13.44 -7.06
CA TYR A 131 -14.51 -14.17 -8.23
C TYR A 131 -15.99 -14.51 -8.10
N ASP A 132 -16.70 -14.50 -9.22
CA ASP A 132 -18.07 -15.00 -9.34
C ASP A 132 -18.11 -16.43 -9.94
N GLU A 133 -19.31 -17.00 -10.05
CA GLU A 133 -19.54 -18.35 -10.58
C GLU A 133 -19.16 -18.49 -12.06
N ALA A 134 -19.08 -17.37 -12.81
CA ALA A 134 -18.62 -17.38 -14.20
C ALA A 134 -17.08 -17.36 -14.31
N GLY A 135 -16.38 -17.23 -13.18
CA GLY A 135 -14.92 -17.14 -13.11
C GLY A 135 -14.39 -15.74 -13.44
N ASP A 136 -15.27 -14.73 -13.49
CA ASP A 136 -14.92 -13.33 -13.66
C ASP A 136 -14.73 -12.64 -12.30
N THR A 137 -14.00 -11.52 -12.29
CA THR A 137 -13.81 -10.74 -11.05
C THR A 137 -14.75 -9.56 -10.99
N ARG A 138 -15.34 -9.37 -9.81
CA ARG A 138 -16.14 -8.19 -9.45
C ARG A 138 -15.62 -7.54 -8.17
N ASP A 139 -15.90 -6.26 -8.02
CA ASP A 139 -15.70 -5.58 -6.74
C ASP A 139 -16.66 -6.17 -5.69
N VAL A 140 -16.19 -6.26 -4.45
CA VAL A 140 -17.01 -6.71 -3.32
C VAL A 140 -18.01 -5.62 -2.95
N THR A 141 -19.27 -6.02 -2.77
CA THR A 141 -20.37 -5.09 -2.48
C THR A 141 -20.28 -4.53 -1.07
N LEU A 142 -20.94 -3.40 -0.81
CA LEU A 142 -20.96 -2.81 0.53
C LEU A 142 -21.54 -3.76 1.59
N ALA A 143 -22.61 -4.49 1.26
CA ALA A 143 -23.22 -5.44 2.19
C ALA A 143 -22.27 -6.59 2.55
N GLU A 144 -21.52 -7.10 1.57
CA GLU A 144 -20.47 -8.10 1.82
C GLU A 144 -19.33 -7.52 2.67
N LYS A 145 -18.88 -6.30 2.39
CA LYS A 145 -17.85 -5.62 3.22
C LYS A 145 -18.26 -5.45 4.68
N GLN A 146 -19.54 -5.15 4.90
CA GLN A 146 -20.11 -4.95 6.23
C GLN A 146 -20.25 -6.25 7.02
N ASN A 147 -20.17 -7.41 6.35
CA ASN A 147 -20.09 -8.70 7.00
C ASN A 147 -18.63 -9.04 7.36
N ALA A 148 -18.34 -9.20 8.65
CA ALA A 148 -17.01 -9.55 9.14
C ALA A 148 -16.62 -11.01 8.84
N ASP A 149 -17.61 -11.88 8.58
CA ASP A 149 -17.41 -13.28 8.18
C ASP A 149 -17.22 -13.44 6.66
N PHE A 150 -17.48 -12.39 5.88
CA PHE A 150 -17.31 -12.47 4.43
C PHE A 150 -15.81 -12.54 4.08
N VAL A 151 -15.49 -13.56 3.29
CA VAL A 151 -14.17 -13.81 2.70
C VAL A 151 -14.28 -13.79 1.18
N VAL A 152 -13.25 -13.31 0.49
CA VAL A 152 -13.25 -13.24 -0.97
C VAL A 152 -13.01 -14.61 -1.60
N THR A 153 -13.81 -14.98 -2.58
CA THR A 153 -13.61 -16.21 -3.35
C THR A 153 -12.45 -16.02 -4.32
N PRO A 154 -11.36 -16.80 -4.23
CA PRO A 154 -10.29 -16.82 -5.22
C PRO A 154 -10.70 -17.64 -6.44
N ARG A 155 -9.89 -17.60 -7.50
CA ARG A 155 -10.04 -18.54 -8.62
C ARG A 155 -9.54 -19.94 -8.28
N TYR A 156 -8.51 -20.03 -7.44
CA TYR A 156 -7.84 -21.29 -7.11
C TYR A 156 -7.45 -21.34 -5.63
N TRP A 157 -7.16 -22.55 -5.17
CA TRP A 157 -6.56 -22.83 -3.89
C TRP A 157 -5.27 -23.66 -4.05
N VAL A 158 -4.40 -23.61 -3.05
CA VAL A 158 -3.11 -24.32 -3.00
C VAL A 158 -2.96 -25.03 -1.67
N GLU A 159 -2.25 -26.16 -1.64
CA GLU A 159 -2.01 -26.88 -0.39
C GLU A 159 -1.29 -26.00 0.65
N LYS A 160 -1.75 -26.07 1.90
CA LYS A 160 -1.22 -25.29 3.03
C LYS A 160 0.29 -25.52 3.22
N SER A 161 0.74 -26.77 3.09
CA SER A 161 2.16 -27.15 3.18
C SER A 161 3.04 -26.40 2.17
N ASN A 162 2.53 -26.19 0.94
CA ASN A 162 3.25 -25.43 -0.09
C ASN A 162 3.41 -23.95 0.28
N VAL A 163 2.44 -23.37 0.98
CA VAL A 163 2.50 -21.99 1.49
C VAL A 163 3.49 -21.90 2.65
N GLU A 164 3.35 -22.78 3.63
CA GLU A 164 4.21 -22.87 4.82
C GLU A 164 5.69 -23.07 4.43
N GLU A 165 5.98 -23.99 3.51
CA GLU A 165 7.33 -24.22 3.00
C GLU A 165 7.92 -22.98 2.33
N ARG A 166 7.12 -22.24 1.56
CA ARG A 166 7.58 -21.04 0.84
C ARG A 166 7.77 -19.83 1.75
N LEU A 167 7.05 -19.77 2.87
CA LEU A 167 7.19 -18.75 3.91
C LEU A 167 8.22 -19.12 4.97
N LYS A 168 8.68 -20.37 4.99
CA LYS A 168 9.74 -20.85 5.87
C LYS A 168 10.95 -19.91 5.81
N ASP A 169 11.45 -19.54 6.99
CA ASP A 169 12.58 -18.62 7.18
C ASP A 169 12.37 -17.19 6.64
N LYS A 170 11.15 -16.83 6.20
CA LYS A 170 10.80 -15.48 5.71
C LYS A 170 9.86 -14.74 6.65
N SER A 171 8.85 -15.42 7.17
CA SER A 171 7.89 -14.86 8.12
C SER A 171 7.22 -15.98 8.91
N ASP A 172 7.09 -15.76 10.20
CA ASP A 172 6.30 -16.56 11.14
C ASP A 172 4.90 -15.97 11.40
N LYS A 173 4.61 -14.82 10.78
CA LYS A 173 3.35 -14.08 10.98
C LYS A 173 2.21 -14.72 10.19
N GLU A 174 1.03 -14.72 10.79
CA GLU A 174 -0.21 -15.20 10.16
C GLU A 174 -0.85 -14.15 9.22
N TRP A 175 -0.09 -13.13 8.86
CA TRP A 175 -0.44 -12.09 7.89
C TRP A 175 0.80 -11.69 7.09
N LEU A 176 0.58 -11.13 5.91
CA LEU A 176 1.60 -10.74 4.95
C LEU A 176 1.40 -9.28 4.54
N LEU A 177 2.47 -8.65 4.06
CA LEU A 177 2.42 -7.36 3.36
C LEU A 177 2.71 -7.59 1.88
N GLY A 178 1.72 -7.33 1.05
CA GLY A 178 1.84 -7.39 -0.41
C GLY A 178 1.56 -6.05 -1.07
N PHE A 179 1.97 -5.91 -2.32
CA PHE A 179 1.58 -4.79 -3.17
C PHE A 179 1.23 -5.25 -4.57
N ARG A 180 0.48 -4.44 -5.32
CA ARG A 180 0.17 -4.70 -6.73
C ARG A 180 1.39 -4.36 -7.59
N ASP A 181 1.89 -5.35 -8.34
CA ASP A 181 2.93 -5.12 -9.33
C ASP A 181 2.39 -4.32 -10.52
N ILE A 182 1.26 -4.77 -11.08
CA ILE A 182 0.66 -4.11 -12.26
C ILE A 182 0.09 -2.75 -11.85
N CYS A 183 0.71 -1.68 -12.34
CA CYS A 183 0.30 -0.30 -12.09
C CYS A 183 0.84 0.63 -13.17
N ARG A 184 0.20 1.79 -13.34
CA ARG A 184 0.64 2.85 -14.26
C ARG A 184 0.76 4.18 -13.53
N ASN A 185 1.58 5.08 -14.08
CA ASN A 185 1.73 6.43 -13.55
C ASN A 185 0.51 7.35 -13.73
N ASN A 186 -0.51 6.89 -14.45
CA ASN A 186 -1.76 7.60 -14.69
C ASN A 186 -2.99 6.86 -14.13
N ASP A 187 -2.79 5.74 -13.42
CA ASP A 187 -3.85 5.09 -12.67
C ASP A 187 -4.36 6.01 -11.55
N GLU A 188 -5.50 5.66 -10.94
CA GLU A 188 -6.03 6.41 -9.81
C GLU A 188 -5.02 6.51 -8.66
N ARG A 189 -4.34 5.39 -8.37
CA ARG A 189 -3.24 5.25 -7.43
C ARG A 189 -2.18 4.33 -8.07
N THR A 190 -0.91 4.74 -8.03
CA THR A 190 0.19 3.97 -8.64
C THR A 190 0.75 2.93 -7.68
N VAL A 191 0.88 3.25 -6.39
CA VAL A 191 1.39 2.30 -5.40
C VAL A 191 0.22 1.80 -4.57
N ILE A 192 -0.10 0.51 -4.65
CA ILE A 192 -1.19 -0.10 -3.90
C ILE A 192 -0.62 -1.24 -3.07
N ALA A 193 -0.48 -1.01 -1.77
CA ALA A 193 -0.04 -2.00 -0.78
C ALA A 193 -1.20 -2.36 0.17
N SER A 194 -1.21 -3.59 0.65
CA SER A 194 -2.19 -4.07 1.64
C SER A 194 -1.59 -5.13 2.55
N ILE A 195 -2.07 -5.14 3.79
CA ILE A 195 -2.00 -6.32 4.64
C ILE A 195 -3.00 -7.35 4.11
N LEU A 196 -2.65 -8.63 4.16
CA LEU A 196 -3.51 -9.75 3.81
C LEU A 196 -3.25 -10.93 4.76
N PRO A 197 -4.18 -11.89 4.90
CA PRO A 197 -3.96 -13.10 5.69
C PRO A 197 -2.80 -13.93 5.13
N SER A 198 -2.21 -14.83 5.94
CA SER A 198 -1.18 -15.76 5.46
C SER A 198 -1.79 -16.86 4.60
N VAL A 199 -1.79 -16.64 3.28
CA VAL A 199 -2.45 -17.46 2.25
C VAL A 199 -1.54 -17.62 1.03
N GLY A 200 -2.00 -18.37 0.02
CA GLY A 200 -1.30 -18.42 -1.26
C GLY A 200 -1.33 -17.06 -1.95
N VAL A 201 -0.22 -16.62 -2.54
CA VAL A 201 -0.14 -15.31 -3.22
C VAL A 201 0.49 -15.47 -4.60
N GLY A 202 -0.20 -15.00 -5.64
CA GLY A 202 0.30 -15.02 -7.01
C GLY A 202 1.42 -14.00 -7.28
N ASN A 203 2.25 -14.26 -8.28
CA ASN A 203 3.45 -13.46 -8.59
C ASN A 203 3.19 -11.99 -8.95
N ASN A 204 1.96 -11.63 -9.33
CA ASN A 204 1.58 -10.24 -9.60
C ASN A 204 1.28 -9.43 -8.33
N ALA A 205 1.24 -10.08 -7.16
CA ALA A 205 1.17 -9.45 -5.84
C ALA A 205 2.49 -9.70 -5.07
N PRO A 206 3.59 -8.99 -5.39
CA PRO A 206 4.83 -9.23 -4.68
C PRO A 206 4.72 -8.95 -3.18
N LEU A 207 5.48 -9.72 -2.41
CA LEU A 207 5.53 -9.66 -0.97
C LEU A 207 6.75 -8.88 -0.49
N MET A 208 6.54 -8.14 0.59
CA MET A 208 7.56 -7.39 1.30
C MET A 208 7.72 -8.00 2.70
N PHE A 209 8.85 -8.64 2.96
CA PHE A 209 9.24 -9.12 4.28
C PHE A 209 10.05 -8.05 4.99
N PHE A 210 9.99 -8.02 6.31
CA PHE A 210 10.53 -6.95 7.15
C PHE A 210 10.99 -7.52 8.49
N ASP A 211 11.89 -6.81 9.15
CA ASP A 211 12.38 -7.12 10.49
C ASP A 211 12.01 -5.97 11.44
N LYS A 212 10.70 -5.73 11.59
CA LYS A 212 10.14 -4.64 12.37
C LYS A 212 8.86 -5.05 13.07
N GLU A 213 8.56 -4.35 14.17
CA GLU A 213 7.38 -4.60 14.97
C GLU A 213 6.09 -4.35 14.16
N PRO A 214 5.02 -5.13 14.37
CA PRO A 214 3.76 -5.02 13.61
C PRO A 214 3.19 -3.60 13.50
N ARG A 215 3.23 -2.81 14.58
CA ARG A 215 2.80 -1.40 14.57
C ARG A 215 3.63 -0.52 13.62
N GLN A 216 4.93 -0.77 13.51
CA GLN A 216 5.79 -0.06 12.56
C GLN A 216 5.44 -0.46 11.13
N VAL A 217 5.12 -1.73 10.89
CA VAL A 217 4.67 -2.21 9.58
C VAL A 217 3.33 -1.58 9.19
N ALA A 218 2.41 -1.41 10.14
CA ALA A 218 1.19 -0.64 9.91
C ALA A 218 1.51 0.79 9.44
N CYS A 219 2.50 1.45 10.06
CA CYS A 219 2.98 2.76 9.62
C CYS A 219 3.60 2.75 8.22
N LEU A 220 4.34 1.70 7.87
CA LEU A 220 4.87 1.50 6.52
C LEU A 220 3.74 1.39 5.48
N VAL A 221 2.68 0.63 5.77
CA VAL A 221 1.51 0.51 4.87
C VAL A 221 0.84 1.85 4.67
N ALA A 222 0.69 2.65 5.73
CA ALA A 222 0.16 4.01 5.61
C ALA A 222 1.06 4.90 4.75
N ASN A 223 2.39 4.80 4.91
CA ASN A 223 3.33 5.54 4.10
C ASN A 223 3.21 5.16 2.61
N LEU A 224 3.20 3.87 2.29
CA LEU A 224 3.06 3.33 0.93
C LEU A 224 1.70 3.71 0.30
N SER A 225 0.70 3.99 1.13
CA SER A 225 -0.64 4.38 0.72
C SER A 225 -0.86 5.89 0.66
N SER A 226 0.14 6.71 0.98
CA SER A 226 0.00 8.18 1.00
C SER A 226 0.03 8.81 -0.39
N PHE A 227 -0.70 9.92 -0.59
CA PHE A 227 -0.64 10.69 -1.84
C PHE A 227 0.76 11.26 -2.10
N ALA A 228 1.48 11.67 -1.06
CA ALA A 228 2.85 12.19 -1.18
C ALA A 228 3.80 11.16 -1.80
N LEU A 229 3.77 9.91 -1.34
CA LEU A 229 4.59 8.82 -1.90
C LEU A 229 4.12 8.43 -3.31
N ASP A 230 2.80 8.29 -3.51
CA ASP A 230 2.22 7.91 -4.81
C ASP A 230 2.59 8.92 -5.90
N TRP A 231 2.56 10.22 -5.56
CA TRP A 231 2.96 11.30 -6.46
C TRP A 231 4.40 11.14 -6.94
N VAL A 232 5.34 10.85 -6.03
CA VAL A 232 6.73 10.58 -6.41
C VAL A 232 6.85 9.31 -7.25
N ALA A 233 6.11 8.26 -6.91
CA ALA A 233 6.14 6.99 -7.64
C ALA A 233 5.76 7.15 -9.12
N ARG A 234 4.83 8.06 -9.44
CA ARG A 234 4.41 8.35 -10.83
C ARG A 234 5.54 8.85 -11.74
N PHE A 235 6.56 9.49 -11.18
CA PHE A 235 7.74 9.92 -11.96
C PHE A 235 8.80 8.82 -12.12
N LYS A 236 8.68 7.74 -11.34
CA LYS A 236 9.61 6.60 -11.35
C LYS A 236 9.08 5.42 -12.15
N VAL A 237 7.77 5.21 -12.14
CA VAL A 237 7.11 4.18 -12.93
C VAL A 237 6.97 4.67 -14.38
N GLY A 238 7.86 4.18 -15.26
CA GLY A 238 7.80 4.44 -16.70
C GLY A 238 7.01 3.38 -17.50
N GLY A 239 6.72 2.23 -16.90
CA GLY A 239 6.03 1.10 -17.53
C GLY A 239 4.70 0.75 -16.86
N VAL A 240 4.34 -0.53 -16.90
CA VAL A 240 3.10 -1.07 -16.30
C VAL A 240 3.36 -1.92 -15.04
N HIS A 241 4.56 -1.85 -14.48
CA HIS A 241 5.03 -2.69 -13.36
C HIS A 241 5.76 -1.87 -12.31
N LEU A 242 5.49 -2.14 -11.03
CA LEU A 242 6.24 -1.64 -9.87
C LEU A 242 7.36 -2.62 -9.52
N ASN A 243 8.37 -2.69 -10.38
CA ASN A 243 9.53 -3.55 -10.16
C ASN A 243 10.28 -3.21 -8.85
N PHE A 244 10.98 -4.18 -8.28
CA PHE A 244 11.69 -4.00 -6.99
C PHE A 244 12.71 -2.85 -7.01
N PHE A 245 13.47 -2.68 -8.10
CA PHE A 245 14.42 -1.56 -8.22
C PHE A 245 13.73 -0.19 -8.22
N ILE A 246 12.44 -0.12 -8.57
CA ILE A 246 11.62 1.10 -8.44
C ILE A 246 11.17 1.25 -6.99
N ALA A 247 10.58 0.19 -6.42
CA ALA A 247 10.06 0.18 -5.05
C ALA A 247 11.15 0.53 -4.01
N GLN A 248 12.35 -0.06 -4.13
CA GLN A 248 13.52 0.22 -3.28
C GLN A 248 13.92 1.70 -3.28
N GLN A 249 13.66 2.42 -4.37
CA GLN A 249 14.05 3.83 -4.52
C GLN A 249 12.91 4.80 -4.21
N LEU A 250 11.76 4.36 -3.73
CA LEU A 250 10.70 5.26 -3.29
C LEU A 250 11.09 5.94 -1.96
N PRO A 251 10.71 7.21 -1.74
CA PRO A 251 11.05 7.91 -0.51
C PRO A 251 10.14 7.39 0.60
N VAL A 252 10.68 6.67 1.57
CA VAL A 252 9.92 6.08 2.69
C VAL A 252 10.52 6.56 4.00
N LEU A 253 9.68 7.04 4.91
CA LEU A 253 10.12 7.50 6.22
C LEU A 253 10.74 6.32 7.00
N PRO A 254 11.90 6.49 7.65
CA PRO A 254 12.52 5.42 8.41
C PRO A 254 11.71 5.08 9.67
N PRO A 255 11.84 3.86 10.24
CA PRO A 255 11.11 3.46 11.45
C PRO A 255 11.29 4.41 12.64
N SER A 256 12.47 5.05 12.74
CA SER A 256 12.79 6.02 13.79
C SER A 256 11.88 7.26 13.77
N THR A 257 11.31 7.62 12.62
CA THR A 257 10.36 8.73 12.51
C THR A 257 9.15 8.51 13.41
N TYR A 258 8.64 7.27 13.45
CA TYR A 258 7.42 6.92 14.17
C TYR A 258 7.57 6.86 15.69
N ALA A 259 8.82 6.90 16.21
CA ALA A 259 9.06 7.03 17.64
C ALA A 259 8.87 8.45 18.16
N SER A 260 8.78 9.45 17.26
CA SER A 260 8.58 10.85 17.64
C SER A 260 7.14 11.11 18.11
N SER A 261 6.95 12.15 18.93
CA SER A 261 5.62 12.59 19.35
C SER A 261 4.79 13.05 18.16
N ALA A 262 3.51 12.69 18.12
CA ALA A 262 2.56 13.25 17.17
C ALA A 262 2.17 14.67 17.63
N ALA A 263 2.69 15.70 16.98
CA ALA A 263 2.57 17.10 17.44
C ALA A 263 1.12 17.60 17.56
N TRP A 264 0.18 16.99 16.83
CA TRP A 264 -1.23 17.36 16.79
C TRP A 264 -2.12 16.55 17.76
N THR A 265 -1.56 15.69 18.62
CA THR A 265 -2.33 14.90 19.59
C THR A 265 -1.61 14.83 20.93
N ASP A 266 -2.34 14.60 22.02
CA ASP A 266 -1.79 14.55 23.37
C ASP A 266 -1.27 13.15 23.70
N GLY A 267 0.02 13.07 24.04
CA GLY A 267 0.61 11.90 24.70
C GLY A 267 0.85 10.65 23.83
N ALA A 268 0.53 10.67 22.54
CA ALA A 268 0.81 9.55 21.62
C ALA A 268 2.02 9.82 20.71
N THR A 269 2.77 8.75 20.44
CA THR A 269 3.76 8.74 19.36
C THR A 269 3.07 8.76 17.99
N LEU A 270 3.81 9.18 16.95
CA LEU A 270 3.36 9.04 15.56
C LEU A 270 3.03 7.59 15.23
N GLY A 271 3.84 6.65 15.73
CA GLY A 271 3.63 5.22 15.55
C GLY A 271 2.26 4.77 16.03
N GLU A 272 1.89 5.09 17.28
CA GLU A 272 0.60 4.72 17.86
C GLU A 272 -0.57 5.41 17.14
N TRP A 273 -0.43 6.69 16.81
CA TRP A 273 -1.46 7.46 16.13
C TRP A 273 -1.73 6.94 14.71
N ILE A 274 -0.69 6.56 13.97
CA ILE A 274 -0.82 6.01 12.62
C ILE A 274 -1.28 4.55 12.68
N SER A 275 -0.66 3.71 13.52
CA SER A 275 -0.96 2.28 13.55
C SER A 275 -2.40 2.01 13.95
N SER A 276 -2.95 2.75 14.92
CA SER A 276 -4.36 2.63 15.34
C SER A 276 -5.34 2.84 14.17
N ARG A 277 -5.08 3.85 13.33
CA ARG A 277 -5.87 4.15 12.13
C ARG A 277 -5.75 3.08 11.06
N VAL A 278 -4.53 2.55 10.88
CA VAL A 278 -4.30 1.47 9.92
C VAL A 278 -4.98 0.19 10.36
N VAL A 279 -4.97 -0.13 11.66
CA VAL A 279 -5.71 -1.26 12.22
C VAL A 279 -7.22 -1.05 12.00
N GLU A 280 -7.76 0.14 12.27
CA GLU A 280 -9.17 0.48 11.99
C GLU A 280 -9.52 0.29 10.49
N LEU A 281 -8.62 0.68 9.59
CA LEU A 281 -8.84 0.53 8.15
C LEU A 281 -8.66 -0.91 7.65
N CYS A 282 -7.70 -1.67 8.16
CA CYS A 282 -7.43 -3.03 7.66
C CYS A 282 -8.32 -4.09 8.31
N PHE A 283 -8.51 -4.03 9.63
CA PHE A 283 -9.17 -5.10 10.39
C PHE A 283 -10.70 -4.98 10.32
N THR A 284 -11.25 -5.39 9.19
CA THR A 284 -12.70 -5.38 8.91
C THR A 284 -13.32 -6.78 8.75
N ALA A 285 -12.50 -7.82 8.91
CA ALA A 285 -12.92 -9.22 8.89
C ALA A 285 -12.04 -10.08 9.81
N HIS A 286 -12.59 -11.21 10.24
CA HIS A 286 -11.95 -12.12 11.20
C HIS A 286 -10.66 -12.75 10.67
N ASP A 287 -10.48 -12.85 9.35
CA ASP A 287 -9.27 -13.40 8.72
C ASP A 287 -8.03 -12.48 8.87
N LEU A 288 -8.18 -11.26 9.39
CA LEU A 288 -7.07 -10.38 9.80
C LEU A 288 -6.92 -10.22 11.32
N THR A 289 -7.55 -11.09 12.13
CA THR A 289 -7.46 -11.03 13.61
C THR A 289 -6.01 -11.07 14.09
N ALA A 290 -5.16 -11.91 13.49
CA ALA A 290 -3.75 -12.01 13.87
C ALA A 290 -3.00 -10.68 13.69
N PHE A 291 -3.22 -9.96 12.58
CA PHE A 291 -2.62 -8.65 12.35
C PHE A 291 -3.05 -7.62 13.40
N ALA A 292 -4.34 -7.61 13.75
CA ALA A 292 -4.86 -6.69 14.75
C ALA A 292 -4.27 -6.96 16.15
N ARG A 293 -4.22 -8.23 16.57
CA ARG A 293 -3.61 -8.66 17.84
C ARG A 293 -2.13 -8.35 17.92
N ASP A 294 -1.39 -8.63 16.84
CA ASP A 294 0.03 -8.30 16.72
C ASP A 294 0.28 -6.77 16.83
N CYS A 295 -0.69 -5.97 16.40
CA CYS A 295 -0.68 -4.51 16.59
C CYS A 295 -1.19 -4.07 17.97
N GLY A 296 -1.54 -5.00 18.86
CA GLY A 296 -2.06 -4.76 20.20
C GLY A 296 -3.53 -4.34 20.26
N PHE A 297 -4.35 -4.85 19.33
CA PHE A 297 -5.82 -4.70 19.35
C PHE A 297 -6.50 -6.06 19.44
N ASP A 298 -7.15 -6.33 20.56
CA ASP A 298 -7.83 -7.61 20.86
C ASP A 298 -9.36 -7.56 20.67
N GLY A 299 -9.88 -6.48 20.08
CA GLY A 299 -11.31 -6.31 19.84
C GLY A 299 -11.84 -7.09 18.64
N GLU A 300 -13.14 -6.92 18.37
CA GLU A 300 -13.80 -7.43 17.17
C GLU A 300 -13.42 -6.62 15.91
N PRO A 301 -13.57 -7.19 14.70
CA PRO A 301 -13.37 -6.44 13.46
C PRO A 301 -14.20 -5.15 13.42
N PHE A 302 -13.60 -4.08 12.91
CA PHE A 302 -14.28 -2.80 12.72
C PHE A 302 -15.34 -2.94 11.62
N GLY A 303 -16.54 -2.41 11.88
CA GLY A 303 -17.60 -2.35 10.88
C GLY A 303 -17.18 -1.52 9.66
N TRP A 304 -17.49 -2.00 8.46
CA TRP A 304 -17.17 -1.25 7.24
C TRP A 304 -18.09 -0.04 7.07
N ASP A 305 -17.56 1.14 7.42
CA ASP A 305 -18.18 2.44 7.21
C ASP A 305 -17.37 3.25 6.18
N ALA A 306 -17.94 3.48 5.01
CA ALA A 306 -17.26 4.19 3.92
C ALA A 306 -16.90 5.65 4.27
N GLU A 307 -17.70 6.30 5.10
CA GLU A 307 -17.52 7.69 5.51
C GLU A 307 -16.42 7.80 6.57
N ARG A 308 -16.46 6.94 7.59
CA ARG A 308 -15.38 6.88 8.59
C ARG A 308 -14.05 6.51 7.95
N ARG A 309 -14.03 5.54 7.03
CA ARG A 309 -12.83 5.16 6.29
C ARG A 309 -12.27 6.31 5.45
N PHE A 310 -13.14 7.11 4.82
CA PHE A 310 -12.73 8.30 4.08
C PHE A 310 -12.02 9.30 5.01
N GLU A 311 -12.62 9.60 6.17
CA GLU A 311 -12.04 10.52 7.16
C GLU A 311 -10.67 10.03 7.67
N VAL A 312 -10.57 8.76 8.07
CA VAL A 312 -9.31 8.18 8.57
C VAL A 312 -8.21 8.22 7.50
N ARG A 313 -8.55 7.95 6.24
CA ARG A 313 -7.57 8.08 5.13
C ARG A 313 -7.14 9.54 4.93
N CYS A 314 -8.06 10.50 4.99
CA CYS A 314 -7.72 11.91 4.90
C CYS A 314 -6.83 12.37 6.07
N GLU A 315 -7.06 11.87 7.28
CA GLU A 315 -6.19 12.13 8.45
C GLU A 315 -4.77 11.61 8.19
N LEU A 316 -4.63 10.38 7.70
CA LEU A 316 -3.33 9.80 7.36
C LEU A 316 -2.63 10.63 6.28
N ASP A 317 -3.31 10.96 5.18
CA ASP A 317 -2.72 11.76 4.09
C ASP A 317 -2.30 13.16 4.55
N ALA A 318 -3.10 13.83 5.38
CA ALA A 318 -2.74 15.11 5.99
C ALA A 318 -1.46 15.00 6.83
N ALA A 319 -1.34 13.95 7.65
CA ALA A 319 -0.14 13.67 8.43
C ALA A 319 1.06 13.39 7.52
N PHE A 320 0.91 12.60 6.45
CA PHE A 320 2.03 12.29 5.55
C PHE A 320 2.49 13.51 4.74
N PHE A 321 1.59 14.41 4.32
CA PHE A 321 2.02 15.67 3.72
C PHE A 321 2.91 16.49 4.67
N ALA A 322 2.53 16.58 5.94
CA ALA A 322 3.34 17.24 6.96
C ALA A 322 4.68 16.52 7.21
N LEU A 323 4.68 15.19 7.30
CA LEU A 323 5.90 14.38 7.54
C LEU A 323 6.89 14.42 6.36
N TYR A 324 6.40 14.61 5.13
CA TYR A 324 7.23 14.85 3.95
C TYR A 324 7.68 16.33 3.85
N GLY A 325 7.16 17.20 4.70
CA GLY A 325 7.47 18.62 4.77
C GLY A 325 6.86 19.44 3.63
N LEU A 326 5.71 19.01 3.09
CA LEU A 326 4.99 19.79 2.08
C LEU A 326 4.18 20.89 2.77
N SER A 327 4.26 22.10 2.22
CA SER A 327 3.36 23.19 2.54
C SER A 327 1.92 22.89 2.06
N MET A 328 0.97 23.71 2.50
CA MET A 328 -0.43 23.63 2.07
C MET A 328 -0.57 23.77 0.54
N ASP A 329 0.18 24.68 -0.07
CA ASP A 329 0.14 24.92 -1.52
C ASP A 329 0.78 23.76 -2.30
N GLU A 330 1.88 23.21 -1.80
CA GLU A 330 2.53 22.04 -2.41
C GLU A 330 1.64 20.79 -2.28
N ALA A 331 0.99 20.57 -1.14
CA ALA A 331 0.02 19.48 -0.96
C ALA A 331 -1.19 19.65 -1.88
N ALA A 332 -1.74 20.87 -1.98
CA ALA A 332 -2.83 21.18 -2.89
C ALA A 332 -2.45 20.92 -4.36
N TYR A 333 -1.24 21.31 -4.75
CA TYR A 333 -0.67 21.03 -6.06
C TYR A 333 -0.56 19.53 -6.32
N VAL A 334 0.02 18.77 -5.37
CA VAL A 334 0.14 17.30 -5.48
C VAL A 334 -1.24 16.68 -5.70
N LEU A 335 -2.24 17.03 -4.88
CA LEU A 335 -3.61 16.50 -4.99
C LEU A 335 -4.27 16.83 -6.34
N ASP A 336 -3.98 17.99 -6.93
CA ASP A 336 -4.50 18.36 -8.25
C ASP A 336 -3.94 17.50 -9.40
N THR A 337 -2.82 16.80 -9.18
CA THR A 337 -2.23 15.89 -10.16
C THR A 337 -2.88 14.50 -10.22
N PHE A 338 -3.92 14.25 -9.40
CA PHE A 338 -4.70 13.00 -9.36
C PHE A 338 -6.08 13.17 -10.03
N PRO A 339 -6.16 13.28 -11.37
CA PRO A 339 -7.40 13.65 -12.06
C PRO A 339 -8.51 12.60 -11.93
N ILE A 340 -8.18 11.33 -11.74
CA ILE A 340 -9.19 10.26 -11.57
C ILE A 340 -9.85 10.38 -10.19
N VAL A 341 -9.09 10.64 -9.13
CA VAL A 341 -9.63 10.88 -7.78
C VAL A 341 -10.55 12.10 -7.82
N LYS A 342 -10.06 13.23 -8.39
CA LYS A 342 -10.86 14.44 -8.57
C LYS A 342 -12.18 14.18 -9.31
N ARG A 343 -12.13 13.51 -10.46
CA ARG A 343 -13.32 13.23 -11.27
C ARG A 343 -14.32 12.33 -10.54
N LYS A 344 -13.84 11.31 -9.81
CA LYS A 344 -14.70 10.43 -9.00
C LYS A 344 -15.38 11.18 -7.88
N ASP A 345 -14.65 12.05 -7.19
CA ASP A 345 -15.20 12.91 -6.13
C ASP A 345 -16.23 13.89 -6.67
N GLU A 346 -15.91 14.61 -7.76
CA GLU A 346 -16.83 15.57 -8.39
C GLU A 346 -18.10 14.88 -8.90
N ALA A 347 -17.97 13.68 -9.49
CA ALA A 347 -19.12 12.92 -9.97
C ALA A 347 -20.03 12.44 -8.83
N LYS A 348 -19.45 12.06 -7.67
CA LYS A 348 -20.21 11.50 -6.55
C LYS A 348 -20.71 12.55 -5.55
N PHE A 349 -19.95 13.61 -5.32
CA PHE A 349 -20.16 14.58 -4.25
C PHE A 349 -20.27 16.02 -4.74
N GLY A 350 -20.13 16.29 -6.04
CA GLY A 350 -20.21 17.63 -6.63
C GLY A 350 -19.02 18.54 -6.33
N SER A 351 -17.98 18.04 -5.66
CA SER A 351 -16.76 18.79 -5.31
C SER A 351 -15.58 17.85 -5.15
N TYR A 352 -14.34 18.37 -5.21
CA TYR A 352 -13.13 17.59 -4.92
C TYR A 352 -12.94 17.42 -3.40
N ARG A 353 -13.87 16.68 -2.78
CA ARG A 353 -13.98 16.52 -1.32
C ARG A 353 -12.69 16.02 -0.68
N THR A 354 -12.00 15.05 -1.28
CA THR A 354 -10.73 14.50 -0.79
C THR A 354 -9.70 15.61 -0.59
N LYS A 355 -9.52 16.48 -1.60
CA LYS A 355 -8.58 17.59 -1.52
C LYS A 355 -8.97 18.56 -0.41
N THR A 356 -10.22 19.02 -0.41
CA THR A 356 -10.72 19.95 0.60
C THR A 356 -10.49 19.40 2.01
N ARG A 357 -10.86 18.14 2.25
CA ARG A 357 -10.81 17.54 3.57
C ARG A 357 -9.39 17.33 4.08
N ILE A 358 -8.49 16.86 3.21
CA ILE A 358 -7.07 16.70 3.58
C ILE A 358 -6.47 18.06 3.97
N LEU A 359 -6.73 19.11 3.20
CA LEU A 359 -6.20 20.45 3.48
C LEU A 359 -6.78 21.04 4.79
N GLU A 360 -8.06 20.85 5.08
CA GLU A 360 -8.65 21.23 6.37
C GLU A 360 -7.95 20.54 7.55
N LEU A 361 -7.71 19.23 7.43
CA LEU A 361 -7.04 18.43 8.46
C LEU A 361 -5.59 18.86 8.63
N MET A 362 -4.87 19.15 7.54
CA MET A 362 -3.52 19.71 7.60
C MET A 362 -3.49 21.03 8.37
N ALA A 363 -4.42 21.94 8.09
CA ALA A 363 -4.52 23.23 8.79
C ALA A 363 -4.82 23.05 10.29
N ALA A 364 -5.70 22.12 10.64
CA ALA A 364 -6.02 21.79 12.04
C ALA A 364 -4.81 21.18 12.78
N MET A 365 -4.06 20.29 12.14
CA MET A 365 -2.84 19.70 12.71
C MET A 365 -1.75 20.75 12.93
N GLN A 366 -1.56 21.68 11.99
CA GLN A 366 -0.60 22.78 12.13
C GLN A 366 -0.98 23.71 13.28
N SER A 367 -2.26 24.08 13.38
CA SER A 367 -2.76 24.95 14.45
C SER A 367 -2.60 24.31 15.84
N SER A 368 -2.89 23.02 15.96
CA SER A 368 -2.74 22.26 17.20
C SER A 368 -1.28 22.13 17.62
N SER A 369 -0.38 21.92 16.65
CA SER A 369 1.06 21.84 16.89
C SER A 369 1.64 23.19 17.34
N ALA A 370 1.17 24.30 16.75
CA ALA A 370 1.59 25.64 17.14
C ALA A 370 1.13 25.98 18.57
N ALA A 371 -0.10 25.64 18.95
CA ALA A 371 -0.64 25.90 20.28
C ALA A 371 0.13 25.20 21.41
N LYS A 372 0.84 24.10 21.13
CA LYS A 372 1.66 23.36 22.10
C LYS A 372 3.10 23.88 22.24
N ASN A 373 3.54 24.71 21.29
CA ASN A 373 4.88 25.30 21.30
C ASN A 373 4.91 26.70 21.94
N VAL A 374 3.75 27.21 22.36
CA VAL A 374 3.54 28.45 23.14
C VAL A 374 3.29 28.06 24.59
#